data_AF-A0A9P7H5V0-F1
#
_entry.id   AF-A0A9P7H5V0-F1
#
_cell.length_a   1.000
_cell.length_b   1.000
_cell.length_c   1.000
_cell.angle_alpha   90.00
_cell.angle_beta   90.00
_cell.angle_gamma   90.00
#
_symmetry.space_group_name_H-M   'P 1'
#
loop_
_entity.id
_entity.type
_entity.pdbx_description
1 polymer ?
#
loop_
_entity_poly.entity_id
_entity_poly.type
_entity_poly.pdbx_seq_one_letter_code
_entity_poly.pdbx_strand_id
1 'polypeptide(L)'
;MSRGDFCFAFMFSNFVWRGYGTLWLEQAAAGKLGGLSLNATKALSQANFGRSNHKPDIELKGVVQYGNSLRTLAGVLDSGGVQGGQDLLVPILVLLMHAASNADQTGAVFHLRALARLLRICGPEAFQEQPLLNAFEAARAALLSASLYGKQRLFLEDQRWRTVPYEGKSVFKTPQSQLLDILVVVPGILEDHAAILSMDEDGKDSRGELLERVERQLLTLYRWRWQWQAQSGSQVESDASNTPQLNGRAAEALGSIGTSRQSGRLRIGKFTLATELMLYNATLMWLIALCWKIDPVSASTRIEACANAALPDELDIKYLSFEPLRRPGASVTVRDPAMETCRVFEWVTRHHSRNNEPAFLYLLPIGVAMSVLESEPEKKAWVTSLLNMSPITANYARGQNAAGFGFYITPESLHPESIVGDKQLFLAQDMQELAV
;
A
#
# COMPACT_ATOMS: atom_id res chain seq x y z
N MET A 1 -2.65 29.36 23.96
CA MET A 1 -2.94 28.51 22.78
C MET A 1 -4.26 28.96 22.18
N SER A 2 -4.27 29.28 20.90
CA SER A 2 -5.47 29.65 20.15
C SER A 2 -6.35 28.41 19.90
N ARG A 3 -7.64 28.61 19.60
CA ARG A 3 -8.55 27.52 19.18
C ARG A 3 -8.07 26.81 17.90
N GLY A 4 -7.33 27.50 17.03
CA GLY A 4 -6.72 26.90 15.85
C GLY A 4 -5.62 25.90 16.21
N ASP A 5 -4.85 26.20 17.26
CA ASP A 5 -3.73 25.36 17.72
C ASP A 5 -4.25 24.00 18.22
N PHE A 6 -5.40 23.98 18.90
CA PHE A 6 -6.05 22.73 19.35
C PHE A 6 -6.53 21.86 18.18
N CYS A 7 -7.13 22.48 17.15
CA CYS A 7 -7.62 21.73 15.97
C CYS A 7 -6.45 21.10 15.21
N PHE A 8 -5.33 21.83 15.03
CA PHE A 8 -4.13 21.29 14.41
C PHE A 8 -3.48 20.19 15.24
N ALA A 9 -3.33 20.39 16.56
CA ALA A 9 -2.79 19.36 17.43
C ALA A 9 -3.61 18.05 17.36
N PHE A 10 -4.94 18.16 17.31
CA PHE A 10 -5.83 17.01 17.12
C PHE A 10 -5.64 16.35 15.75
N MET A 11 -5.59 17.12 14.66
CA MET A 11 -5.33 16.59 13.32
C MET A 11 -3.98 15.85 13.24
N PHE A 12 -2.91 16.39 13.83
CA PHE A 12 -1.59 15.75 13.84
C PHE A 12 -1.47 14.57 14.81
N SER A 13 -2.43 14.40 15.73
CA SER A 13 -2.55 13.17 16.52
C SER A 13 -3.02 11.98 15.67
N ASN A 14 -3.63 12.24 14.51
CA ASN A 14 -3.95 11.22 13.52
C ASN A 14 -2.66 10.79 12.80
N PHE A 15 -2.04 9.70 13.26
CA PHE A 15 -0.77 9.22 12.72
C PHE A 15 -0.84 8.78 11.25
N VAL A 16 -2.02 8.38 10.74
CA VAL A 16 -2.19 8.04 9.32
C VAL A 16 -2.01 9.30 8.48
N TRP A 17 -2.64 10.40 8.88
CA TRP A 17 -2.49 11.69 8.20
C TRP A 17 -1.12 12.31 8.41
N ARG A 18 -0.57 12.18 9.62
CA ARG A 18 0.78 12.66 9.92
C ARG A 18 1.80 11.96 9.03
N GLY A 19 1.78 10.63 8.97
CA GLY A 19 2.68 9.83 8.13
C GLY A 19 2.49 10.05 6.62
N TYR A 20 1.24 10.23 6.18
CA TYR A 20 0.91 10.58 4.79
C TYR A 20 1.39 12.00 4.43
N GLY A 21 1.26 12.90 5.39
CA GLY A 21 1.55 14.32 5.29
C GLY A 21 2.97 14.74 5.69
N THR A 22 3.84 13.78 6.02
CA THR A 22 5.15 14.06 6.62
C THR A 22 5.92 15.07 5.77
N LEU A 23 6.51 16.08 6.44
CA LEU A 23 7.25 17.22 5.89
C LEU A 23 6.45 18.29 5.15
N TRP A 24 5.30 18.01 4.52
CA TRP A 24 4.54 19.02 3.77
C TRP A 24 3.28 19.52 4.49
N LEU A 25 2.58 18.67 5.25
CA LEU A 25 1.33 19.02 5.92
C LEU A 25 1.55 20.01 7.08
N GLU A 26 2.64 19.85 7.83
CA GLU A 26 3.06 20.81 8.87
C GLU A 26 3.42 22.17 8.27
N GLN A 27 4.10 22.18 7.12
CA GLN A 27 4.43 23.41 6.41
C GLN A 27 3.17 24.11 5.89
N ALA A 28 2.19 23.36 5.38
CA ALA A 28 0.88 23.87 5.00
C ALA A 28 0.13 24.46 6.20
N ALA A 29 0.12 23.76 7.34
CA ALA A 29 -0.49 24.22 8.58
C ALA A 29 0.17 25.50 9.14
N ALA A 30 1.48 25.63 8.95
CA ALA A 30 2.25 26.82 9.30
C ALA A 30 2.12 27.98 8.28
N GLY A 31 1.38 27.78 7.18
CA GLY A 31 1.19 28.78 6.14
C GLY A 31 2.38 28.98 5.21
N LYS A 32 3.39 28.11 5.26
CA LYS A 32 4.60 28.21 4.43
C LYS A 32 4.36 27.82 2.97
N LEU A 33 3.26 27.12 2.68
CA LEU A 33 2.90 26.63 1.34
C LEU A 33 1.71 27.40 0.73
N GLY A 34 1.58 28.67 1.09
CA GLY A 34 0.55 29.57 0.56
C GLY A 34 -0.77 29.57 1.33
N GLY A 35 -1.55 30.63 1.10
CA GLY A 35 -2.80 30.88 1.81
C GLY A 35 -3.89 29.82 1.55
N LEU A 36 -3.96 29.29 0.33
CA LEU A 36 -4.92 28.24 -0.02
C LEU A 36 -4.64 26.95 0.74
N SER A 37 -3.37 26.52 0.81
CA SER A 37 -2.95 25.36 1.60
C SER A 37 -3.31 25.54 3.08
N LEU A 38 -3.00 26.71 3.65
CA LEU A 38 -3.36 27.01 5.05
C LEU A 38 -4.88 26.94 5.28
N ASN A 39 -5.67 27.49 4.37
CA ASN A 39 -7.13 27.48 4.46
C ASN A 39 -7.71 26.07 4.34
N ALA A 40 -7.18 25.24 3.43
CA ALA A 40 -7.54 23.84 3.32
C ALA A 40 -7.20 23.07 4.61
N THR A 41 -6.01 23.30 5.20
CA THR A 41 -5.61 22.63 6.45
C THR A 41 -6.47 23.07 7.63
N LYS A 42 -6.85 24.35 7.72
CA LYS A 42 -7.83 24.84 8.71
C LYS A 42 -9.18 24.16 8.54
N ALA A 43 -9.65 24.00 7.31
CA ALA A 43 -10.91 23.32 7.01
C ALA A 43 -10.90 21.86 7.47
N LEU A 44 -9.83 21.11 7.11
CA LEU A 44 -9.62 19.74 7.55
C LEU A 44 -9.58 19.62 9.08
N SER A 45 -8.75 20.42 9.74
CA SER A 45 -8.54 20.32 11.19
C SER A 45 -9.80 20.67 11.99
N GLN A 46 -10.53 21.71 11.59
CA GLN A 46 -11.77 22.12 12.26
C GLN A 46 -12.91 21.14 12.05
N ALA A 47 -13.12 20.67 10.82
CA ALA A 47 -14.18 19.71 10.52
C ALA A 47 -13.97 18.39 11.30
N ASN A 48 -12.73 17.87 11.27
CA ASN A 48 -12.43 16.63 11.96
C ASN A 48 -12.46 16.74 13.48
N PHE A 49 -11.95 17.83 14.05
CA PHE A 49 -12.04 18.10 15.49
C PHE A 49 -13.50 18.24 15.93
N GLY A 50 -14.28 19.05 15.18
CA GLY A 50 -15.69 19.28 15.46
C GLY A 50 -16.49 17.99 15.49
N ARG A 51 -16.34 17.14 14.47
CA ARG A 51 -16.99 15.83 14.41
C ARG A 51 -16.60 14.92 15.56
N SER A 52 -15.29 14.71 15.74
CA SER A 52 -14.77 13.74 16.71
C SER A 52 -15.09 14.11 18.16
N ASN A 53 -15.31 15.39 18.44
CA ASN A 53 -15.64 15.91 19.78
C ASN A 53 -17.09 16.38 19.91
N HIS A 54 -17.95 16.06 18.93
CA HIS A 54 -19.36 16.45 18.90
C HIS A 54 -19.58 17.97 19.12
N LYS A 55 -18.78 18.80 18.44
CA LYS A 55 -18.87 20.26 18.45
C LYS A 55 -19.36 20.79 17.09
N PRO A 56 -20.69 20.86 16.85
CA PRO A 56 -21.27 21.18 15.55
C PRO A 56 -20.83 22.55 15.02
N ASP A 57 -20.66 23.56 15.88
CA ASP A 57 -20.22 24.89 15.48
C ASP A 57 -18.79 24.92 14.91
N ILE A 58 -17.93 23.99 15.35
CA ILE A 58 -16.56 23.87 14.85
C ILE A 58 -16.57 23.10 13.54
N GLU A 59 -17.37 22.03 13.49
CA GLU A 59 -17.54 21.24 12.28
C GLU A 59 -18.08 22.09 11.13
N LEU A 60 -19.15 22.85 11.36
CA LEU A 60 -19.75 23.74 10.38
C LEU A 60 -18.74 24.78 9.85
N LYS A 61 -17.92 25.37 10.73
CA LYS A 61 -16.86 26.30 10.30
C LYS A 61 -15.85 25.61 9.39
N GLY A 62 -15.46 24.37 9.70
CA GLY A 62 -14.59 23.56 8.86
C GLY A 62 -15.20 23.29 7.47
N VAL A 63 -16.49 22.94 7.42
CA VAL A 63 -17.23 22.71 6.16
C VAL A 63 -17.35 23.99 5.33
N VAL A 64 -17.66 25.13 5.95
CA VAL A 64 -17.71 26.44 5.27
C VAL A 64 -16.34 26.80 4.70
N GLN A 65 -15.27 26.58 5.47
CA GLN A 65 -13.90 26.83 5.03
C GLN A 65 -13.49 25.91 3.87
N TYR A 66 -13.92 24.65 3.89
CA TYR A 66 -13.72 23.71 2.78
C TYR A 66 -14.38 24.25 1.49
N GLY A 67 -15.63 24.68 1.56
CA GLY A 67 -16.34 25.29 0.42
C GLY A 67 -15.69 26.58 -0.08
N ASN A 68 -15.15 27.41 0.82
CA ASN A 68 -14.38 28.60 0.44
C ASN A 68 -13.10 28.23 -0.31
N SER A 69 -12.34 27.25 0.19
CA SER A 69 -11.11 26.77 -0.46
C SER A 69 -11.39 26.20 -1.84
N LEU A 70 -12.51 25.49 -2.04
CA LEU A 70 -12.93 25.01 -3.36
C LEU A 70 -13.20 26.15 -4.35
N ARG A 71 -13.89 27.20 -3.93
CA ARG A 71 -14.15 28.39 -4.76
C ARG A 71 -12.86 29.11 -5.14
N THR A 72 -11.94 29.27 -4.18
CA THR A 72 -10.63 29.87 -4.45
C THR A 72 -9.82 29.02 -5.42
N LEU A 73 -9.79 27.69 -5.22
CA LEU A 73 -9.11 26.77 -6.13
C LEU A 73 -9.68 26.86 -7.55
N ALA A 74 -11.01 26.86 -7.70
CA ALA A 74 -11.67 27.02 -9.00
C ALA A 74 -11.30 28.35 -9.67
N GLY A 75 -11.31 29.45 -8.93
CA GLY A 75 -10.92 30.77 -9.45
C GLY A 75 -9.48 30.82 -9.94
N VAL A 76 -8.53 30.16 -9.26
CA VAL A 76 -7.13 30.07 -9.71
C VAL A 76 -6.99 29.25 -10.98
N LEU A 77 -7.78 28.18 -11.13
CA LEU A 77 -7.79 27.35 -12.33
C LEU A 77 -8.39 28.09 -13.54
N ASP A 78 -9.44 28.88 -13.33
CA ASP A 78 -10.12 29.64 -14.40
C ASP A 78 -9.28 30.83 -14.91
N SER A 79 -8.42 31.42 -14.07
CA SER A 79 -7.59 32.58 -14.45
C SER A 79 -6.36 32.24 -15.29
N GLY A 80 -6.26 31.02 -15.84
CA GLY A 80 -5.14 30.61 -16.69
C GLY A 80 -3.82 30.39 -15.94
N GLY A 81 -3.84 30.29 -14.60
CA GLY A 81 -2.67 30.13 -13.72
C GLY A 81 -2.01 28.75 -13.76
N VAL A 82 -2.06 28.09 -14.92
CA VAL A 82 -1.65 26.69 -15.08
C VAL A 82 -0.15 26.55 -15.37
N GLN A 83 0.51 27.61 -15.89
CA GLN A 83 1.98 27.70 -15.82
C GLN A 83 2.38 27.95 -14.36
N GLY A 84 3.05 27.00 -13.74
CA GLY A 84 3.39 27.08 -12.31
C GLY A 84 2.33 26.49 -11.36
N GLY A 85 1.40 25.67 -11.86
CA GLY A 85 0.30 25.11 -11.07
C GLY A 85 0.70 24.13 -9.95
N GLN A 86 1.98 23.75 -9.82
CA GLN A 86 2.44 22.76 -8.83
C GLN A 86 2.11 23.14 -7.38
N ASP A 87 1.97 24.43 -7.09
CA ASP A 87 1.58 24.94 -5.76
C ASP A 87 0.14 24.53 -5.37
N LEU A 88 -0.68 24.14 -6.35
CA LEU A 88 -2.03 23.61 -6.11
C LEU A 88 -2.04 22.14 -5.64
N LEU A 89 -0.90 21.44 -5.71
CA LEU A 89 -0.82 20.04 -5.32
C LEU A 89 -1.21 19.84 -3.85
N VAL A 90 -0.56 20.60 -2.96
CA VAL A 90 -0.78 20.51 -1.52
C VAL A 90 -2.21 20.83 -1.11
N PRO A 91 -2.85 21.93 -1.53
CA PRO A 91 -4.24 22.19 -1.14
C PRO A 91 -5.18 21.12 -1.68
N ILE A 92 -4.99 20.59 -2.89
CA ILE A 92 -5.83 19.48 -3.40
C ILE A 92 -5.66 18.22 -2.55
N LEU A 93 -4.44 17.87 -2.13
CA LEU A 93 -4.21 16.73 -1.23
C LEU A 93 -4.93 16.91 0.11
N VAL A 94 -4.89 18.10 0.68
CA VAL A 94 -5.59 18.39 1.95
C VAL A 94 -7.11 18.33 1.77
N LEU A 95 -7.64 18.80 0.64
CA LEU A 95 -9.07 18.70 0.32
C LEU A 95 -9.50 17.25 0.07
N LEU A 96 -8.64 16.42 -0.54
CA LEU A 96 -8.84 14.97 -0.65
C LEU A 96 -8.92 14.33 0.74
N MET A 97 -7.99 14.65 1.64
CA MET A 97 -8.03 14.18 3.03
C MET A 97 -9.34 14.59 3.72
N HIS A 98 -9.81 15.82 3.49
CA HIS A 98 -11.11 16.27 4.00
C HIS A 98 -12.25 15.41 3.46
N ALA A 99 -12.36 15.23 2.14
CA ALA A 99 -13.42 14.42 1.54
C ALA A 99 -13.40 12.97 2.05
N ALA A 100 -12.22 12.34 2.10
CA ALA A 100 -12.04 10.99 2.64
C ALA A 100 -12.48 10.87 4.11
N SER A 101 -12.16 11.87 4.94
CA SER A 101 -12.57 11.92 6.35
C SER A 101 -14.08 12.03 6.56
N ASN A 102 -14.78 12.55 5.55
CA ASN A 102 -16.22 12.73 5.54
C ASN A 102 -16.96 11.54 4.90
N ALA A 103 -16.24 10.50 4.47
CA ALA A 103 -16.78 9.44 3.61
C ALA A 103 -17.46 10.00 2.34
N ASP A 104 -17.05 11.18 1.88
CA ASP A 104 -17.53 11.78 0.63
C ASP A 104 -16.77 11.16 -0.54
N GLN A 105 -17.25 10.00 -1.00
CA GLN A 105 -16.65 9.26 -2.10
C GLN A 105 -16.62 10.07 -3.39
N THR A 106 -17.70 10.81 -3.68
CA THR A 106 -17.81 11.63 -4.88
C THR A 106 -16.78 12.76 -4.87
N GLY A 107 -16.68 13.50 -3.77
CA GLY A 107 -15.66 14.54 -3.58
C GLY A 107 -14.23 13.97 -3.67
N ALA A 108 -13.97 12.82 -3.04
CA ALA A 108 -12.66 12.18 -3.11
C ALA A 108 -12.26 11.81 -4.54
N VAL A 109 -13.19 11.26 -5.34
CA VAL A 109 -12.96 10.95 -6.76
C VAL A 109 -12.66 12.22 -7.57
N PHE A 110 -13.38 13.32 -7.33
CA PHE A 110 -13.09 14.60 -7.99
C PHE A 110 -11.69 15.11 -7.67
N HIS A 111 -11.27 15.05 -6.40
CA HIS A 111 -9.92 15.45 -5.99
C HIS A 111 -8.84 14.55 -6.60
N LEU A 112 -9.05 13.23 -6.64
CA LEU A 112 -8.12 12.30 -7.31
C LEU A 112 -7.96 12.62 -8.80
N ARG A 113 -9.06 12.92 -9.51
CA ARG A 113 -9.01 13.37 -10.91
C ARG A 113 -8.27 14.69 -11.05
N ALA A 114 -8.50 15.63 -10.13
CA ALA A 114 -7.79 16.91 -10.11
C ALA A 114 -6.28 16.73 -9.92
N LEU A 115 -5.86 15.86 -9.00
CA LEU A 115 -4.44 15.49 -8.81
C LEU A 115 -3.84 14.92 -10.09
N ALA A 116 -4.48 13.90 -10.67
CA ALA A 116 -3.98 13.27 -11.90
C ALA A 116 -3.83 14.28 -13.05
N ARG A 117 -4.81 15.17 -13.22
CA ARG A 117 -4.76 16.23 -14.23
C ARG A 117 -3.65 17.24 -13.94
N LEU A 118 -3.52 17.69 -12.69
CA LEU A 118 -2.50 18.64 -12.29
C LEU A 118 -1.10 18.09 -12.55
N LEU A 119 -0.83 16.86 -12.10
CA LEU A 119 0.46 16.20 -12.33
C LEU A 119 0.77 16.16 -13.83
N ARG A 120 -0.16 15.70 -14.68
CA ARG A 120 0.06 15.65 -16.12
C ARG A 120 0.39 17.00 -16.76
N ILE A 121 -0.23 18.08 -16.27
CA ILE A 121 0.02 19.42 -16.81
C ILE A 121 1.40 19.95 -16.33
N CYS A 122 1.74 19.75 -15.07
CA CYS A 122 3.01 20.21 -14.50
C CYS A 122 4.21 19.42 -15.05
N GLY A 123 4.03 18.14 -15.37
CA GLY A 123 5.13 17.22 -15.68
C GLY A 123 5.93 16.81 -14.43
N PRO A 124 6.72 15.73 -14.51
CA PRO A 124 7.50 15.25 -13.37
C PRO A 124 8.61 16.22 -12.94
N GLU A 125 9.10 17.08 -13.83
CA GLU A 125 10.17 18.05 -13.59
C GLU A 125 9.77 19.08 -12.52
N ALA A 126 8.47 19.39 -12.43
CA ALA A 126 7.94 20.34 -11.45
C ALA A 126 8.05 19.88 -9.99
N PHE A 127 8.39 18.60 -9.76
CA PHE A 127 8.39 17.98 -8.42
C PHE A 127 9.79 17.56 -7.94
N GLN A 128 10.85 18.15 -8.47
CA GLN A 128 12.24 17.84 -8.09
C GLN A 128 12.70 18.52 -6.78
N GLU A 129 11.95 19.50 -6.28
CA GLU A 129 12.29 20.28 -5.09
C GLU A 129 11.39 19.96 -3.90
N GLN A 130 11.97 20.07 -2.70
CA GLN A 130 11.20 19.98 -1.47
C GLN A 130 10.48 21.31 -1.19
N PRO A 131 9.26 21.29 -0.62
CA PRO A 131 8.52 20.11 -0.13
C PRO A 131 7.62 19.43 -1.18
N LEU A 132 7.62 19.91 -2.43
CA LEU A 132 6.73 19.42 -3.48
C LEU A 132 7.04 17.97 -3.90
N LEU A 133 8.29 17.52 -3.82
CA LEU A 133 8.65 16.11 -4.01
C LEU A 133 7.91 15.19 -3.01
N ASN A 134 7.83 15.57 -1.74
CA ASN A 134 7.10 14.79 -0.73
C ASN A 134 5.58 14.83 -0.97
N ALA A 135 5.05 15.97 -1.39
CA ALA A 135 3.63 16.07 -1.78
C ALA A 135 3.33 15.22 -3.03
N PHE A 136 4.26 15.15 -3.99
CA PHE A 136 4.17 14.27 -5.15
C PHE A 136 4.11 12.80 -4.74
N GLU A 137 4.97 12.34 -3.82
CA GLU A 137 4.92 10.97 -3.30
C GLU A 137 3.58 10.65 -2.63
N ALA A 138 3.03 11.58 -1.85
CA ALA A 138 1.71 11.42 -1.23
C ALA A 138 0.58 11.35 -2.28
N ALA A 139 0.64 12.17 -3.33
CA ALA A 139 -0.29 12.13 -4.46
C ALA A 139 -0.18 10.81 -5.23
N ARG A 140 1.04 10.35 -5.48
CA ARG A 140 1.34 9.08 -6.14
C ARG A 140 0.74 7.90 -5.37
N ALA A 141 0.91 7.86 -4.05
CA ALA A 141 0.30 6.82 -3.21
C ALA A 141 -1.24 6.85 -3.21
N ALA A 142 -1.85 8.04 -3.20
CA ALA A 142 -3.31 8.18 -3.25
C ALA A 142 -3.89 7.72 -4.60
N LEU A 143 -3.28 8.15 -5.70
CA LEU A 143 -3.66 7.74 -7.05
C LEU A 143 -3.46 6.23 -7.24
N LEU A 144 -2.35 5.68 -6.77
CA LEU A 144 -2.07 4.24 -6.81
C LEU A 144 -3.13 3.43 -6.06
N SER A 145 -3.53 3.86 -4.86
CA SER A 145 -4.61 3.22 -4.10
C SER A 145 -5.92 3.18 -4.89
N ALA A 146 -6.29 4.32 -5.49
CA ALA A 146 -7.51 4.42 -6.28
C ALA A 146 -7.46 3.55 -7.55
N SER A 147 -6.31 3.49 -8.20
CA SER A 147 -6.11 2.69 -9.42
C SER A 147 -6.03 1.20 -9.17
N LEU A 148 -5.49 0.75 -8.04
CA LEU A 148 -5.61 -0.65 -7.62
C LEU A 148 -7.09 -1.01 -7.43
N TYR A 149 -7.87 -0.14 -6.78
CA TYR A 149 -9.30 -0.38 -6.55
C TYR A 149 -10.09 -0.39 -7.87
N GLY A 150 -9.81 0.58 -8.74
CA GLY A 150 -10.44 0.70 -10.05
C GLY A 150 -9.93 -0.31 -11.08
N LYS A 151 -8.82 -1.00 -10.81
CA LYS A 151 -8.08 -1.84 -11.78
C LYS A 151 -7.76 -1.07 -13.06
N GLN A 152 -7.33 0.19 -12.88
CA GLN A 152 -7.07 1.12 -13.97
C GLN A 152 -5.62 1.55 -13.96
N ARG A 153 -4.97 1.40 -15.11
CA ARG A 153 -3.61 1.82 -15.39
C ARG A 153 -3.40 3.28 -15.01
N LEU A 154 -2.22 3.55 -14.45
CA LEU A 154 -1.78 4.89 -14.13
C LEU A 154 -0.70 5.34 -15.09
N PHE A 155 -0.79 6.60 -15.55
CA PHE A 155 0.30 7.26 -16.27
C PHE A 155 1.62 7.34 -15.46
N LEU A 156 1.52 7.14 -14.14
CA LEU A 156 2.67 7.11 -13.23
C LEU A 156 3.53 5.85 -13.38
N GLU A 157 3.08 4.84 -14.15
CA GLU A 157 3.90 3.68 -14.50
C GLU A 157 4.99 4.01 -15.53
N ASP A 158 4.83 5.10 -16.30
CA ASP A 158 5.83 5.54 -17.28
C ASP A 158 7.16 5.85 -16.60
N GLN A 159 8.26 5.45 -17.24
CA GLN A 159 9.61 5.56 -16.68
C GLN A 159 9.95 6.98 -16.20
N ARG A 160 9.51 8.02 -16.93
CA ARG A 160 9.79 9.41 -16.56
C ARG A 160 9.20 9.80 -15.20
N TRP A 161 8.02 9.30 -14.84
CA TRP A 161 7.38 9.57 -13.54
C TRP A 161 8.07 8.88 -12.38
N ARG A 162 8.90 7.88 -12.68
CA ARG A 162 9.69 7.12 -11.71
C ARG A 162 11.11 7.66 -11.54
N THR A 163 11.67 8.30 -12.56
CA THR A 163 13.07 8.77 -12.55
C THR A 163 13.21 10.28 -12.43
N VAL A 164 12.45 11.05 -13.21
CA VAL A 164 12.65 12.51 -13.34
C VAL A 164 12.43 13.28 -12.04
N PRO A 165 11.44 12.97 -11.17
CA PRO A 165 11.31 13.67 -9.88
C PRO A 165 12.54 13.55 -8.97
N TYR A 166 13.42 12.58 -9.24
CA TYR A 166 14.62 12.27 -8.46
C TYR A 166 15.92 12.60 -9.21
N GLU A 167 15.84 13.21 -10.39
CA GLU A 167 16.99 13.51 -11.21
C GLU A 167 17.93 14.49 -10.49
N GLY A 168 19.25 14.19 -10.52
CA GLY A 168 20.27 14.92 -9.76
C GLY A 168 20.21 14.73 -8.23
N LYS A 169 19.21 14.01 -7.71
CA LYS A 169 18.94 13.87 -6.26
C LYS A 169 18.53 12.45 -5.88
N SER A 170 19.28 11.45 -6.37
CA SER A 170 19.01 10.03 -6.14
C SER A 170 18.89 9.66 -4.65
N VAL A 171 19.57 10.40 -3.76
CA VAL A 171 19.51 10.24 -2.30
C VAL A 171 18.09 10.43 -1.72
N PHE A 172 17.20 11.15 -2.41
CA PHE A 172 15.82 11.32 -1.97
C PHE A 172 14.90 10.17 -2.37
N LYS A 173 15.35 9.23 -3.21
CA LYS A 173 14.56 8.06 -3.60
C LYS A 173 14.65 6.99 -2.52
N THR A 174 13.70 7.04 -1.60
CA THR A 174 13.62 6.10 -0.47
C THR A 174 13.31 4.66 -0.92
N PRO A 175 13.60 3.63 -0.11
CA PRO A 175 13.17 2.27 -0.40
C PRO A 175 11.64 2.14 -0.56
N GLN A 176 10.87 2.91 0.21
CA GLN A 176 9.42 2.99 0.05
C GLN A 176 9.02 3.55 -1.33
N SER A 177 9.71 4.58 -1.82
CA SER A 177 9.51 5.13 -3.16
C SER A 177 9.86 4.13 -4.27
N GLN A 178 10.86 3.27 -4.07
CA GLN A 178 11.20 2.18 -4.99
C GLN A 178 10.14 1.07 -5.00
N LEU A 179 9.52 0.77 -3.86
CA LEU A 179 8.40 -0.17 -3.83
C LEU A 179 7.16 0.37 -4.56
N LEU A 180 6.87 1.68 -4.41
CA LEU A 180 5.80 2.33 -5.16
C LEU A 180 6.05 2.29 -6.68
N ASP A 181 7.30 2.40 -7.13
CA ASP A 181 7.69 2.22 -8.54
C ASP A 181 7.37 0.83 -9.10
N ILE A 182 7.44 -0.21 -8.27
CA ILE A 182 7.12 -1.58 -8.66
C ILE A 182 5.59 -1.77 -8.64
N LEU A 183 4.95 -1.33 -7.56
CA LEU A 183 3.51 -1.49 -7.37
C LEU A 183 2.68 -0.68 -8.39
N VAL A 184 3.17 0.46 -8.87
CA VAL A 184 2.43 1.31 -9.83
C VAL A 184 2.18 0.64 -11.19
N VAL A 185 2.94 -0.41 -11.53
CA VAL A 185 2.75 -1.21 -12.75
C VAL A 185 1.60 -2.21 -12.60
N VAL A 186 1.27 -2.61 -11.36
CA VAL A 186 0.25 -3.65 -11.10
C VAL A 186 -1.12 -3.27 -11.64
N PRO A 187 -1.67 -2.05 -11.42
CA PRO A 187 -2.97 -1.67 -12.00
C PRO A 187 -3.05 -1.86 -13.52
N GLY A 188 -1.98 -1.58 -14.28
CA GLY A 188 -1.94 -1.82 -15.72
C GLY A 188 -2.04 -3.31 -16.07
N ILE A 189 -1.34 -4.17 -15.32
CA ILE A 189 -1.44 -5.63 -15.45
C ILE A 189 -2.88 -6.10 -15.16
N LEU A 190 -3.54 -5.53 -14.15
CA LEU A 190 -4.93 -5.87 -13.79
C LEU A 190 -5.92 -5.48 -14.91
N GLU A 191 -5.73 -4.31 -15.52
CA GLU A 191 -6.54 -3.83 -16.65
C GLU A 191 -6.38 -4.75 -17.86
N ASP A 192 -5.13 -5.07 -18.23
CA ASP A 192 -4.83 -5.94 -19.38
C ASP A 192 -5.35 -7.37 -19.15
N HIS A 193 -5.23 -7.89 -17.92
CA HIS A 193 -5.82 -9.18 -17.55
C HIS A 193 -7.35 -9.20 -17.76
N ALA A 194 -8.04 -8.13 -17.35
CA ALA A 194 -9.48 -8.03 -17.54
C ALA A 194 -9.87 -7.97 -19.02
N ALA A 195 -9.07 -7.28 -19.85
CA ALA A 195 -9.27 -7.23 -21.29
C ALA A 195 -9.09 -8.61 -21.94
N ILE A 196 -8.04 -9.36 -21.58
CA ILE A 196 -7.77 -10.70 -22.12
C ILE A 196 -8.90 -11.69 -21.77
N LEU A 197 -9.48 -11.61 -20.57
CA LEU A 197 -10.62 -12.47 -20.20
C LEU A 197 -11.88 -12.23 -21.06
N SER A 198 -11.95 -11.10 -21.76
CA SER A 198 -13.06 -10.78 -22.66
C SER A 198 -12.84 -11.23 -24.12
N MET A 199 -11.69 -11.83 -24.43
CA MET A 199 -11.32 -12.31 -25.77
C MET A 199 -11.31 -13.85 -25.83
N ASP A 200 -11.94 -14.44 -26.84
CA ASP A 200 -12.15 -15.90 -26.93
C ASP A 200 -10.88 -16.71 -27.27
N GLU A 201 -10.31 -16.59 -28.47
CA GLU A 201 -9.25 -17.51 -28.96
C GLU A 201 -7.84 -16.89 -29.13
N ASP A 202 -7.72 -15.57 -29.30
CA ASP A 202 -6.42 -14.86 -29.53
C ASP A 202 -5.62 -14.61 -28.22
N GLY A 203 -6.16 -15.05 -27.08
CA GLY A 203 -5.66 -14.68 -25.75
C GLY A 203 -4.45 -15.47 -25.23
N LYS A 204 -3.98 -16.51 -25.92
CA LYS A 204 -2.85 -17.33 -25.42
C LYS A 204 -1.53 -16.57 -25.44
N ASP A 205 -1.18 -15.96 -26.57
CA ASP A 205 0.05 -15.16 -26.69
C ASP A 205 -0.01 -13.95 -25.75
N SER A 206 -1.17 -13.29 -25.65
CA SER A 206 -1.38 -12.18 -24.71
C SER A 206 -1.27 -12.59 -23.23
N ARG A 207 -1.68 -13.81 -22.85
CA ARG A 207 -1.46 -14.34 -21.49
C ARG A 207 0.02 -14.58 -21.22
N GLY A 208 0.77 -15.07 -22.20
CA GLY A 208 2.23 -15.23 -22.12
C GLY A 208 2.92 -13.90 -21.86
N GLU A 209 2.64 -12.87 -22.66
CA GLU A 209 3.18 -11.52 -22.47
C GLU A 209 2.82 -10.92 -21.10
N LEU A 210 1.60 -11.16 -20.63
CA LEU A 210 1.16 -10.70 -19.32
C LEU A 210 1.92 -11.39 -18.18
N LEU A 211 2.14 -12.71 -18.27
CA LEU A 211 2.95 -13.47 -17.32
C LEU A 211 4.38 -12.95 -17.27
N GLU A 212 5.01 -12.72 -18.42
CA GLU A 212 6.37 -12.18 -18.49
C GLU A 212 6.48 -10.81 -17.79
N ARG A 213 5.43 -9.98 -17.88
CA ARG A 213 5.38 -8.71 -17.15
C ARG A 213 5.26 -8.91 -15.65
N VAL A 214 4.46 -9.87 -15.18
CA VAL A 214 4.37 -10.22 -13.75
C VAL A 214 5.71 -10.75 -13.25
N GLU A 215 6.35 -11.66 -13.98
CA GLU A 215 7.67 -12.23 -13.67
C GLU A 215 8.76 -11.16 -13.60
N ARG A 216 8.75 -10.19 -14.53
CA ARG A 216 9.67 -9.05 -14.51
C ARG A 216 9.50 -8.20 -13.25
N GLN A 217 8.26 -7.98 -12.80
CA GLN A 217 8.01 -7.26 -11.55
C GLN A 217 8.41 -8.09 -10.33
N LEU A 218 8.17 -9.41 -10.31
CA LEU A 218 8.61 -10.32 -9.24
C LEU A 218 10.13 -10.32 -9.10
N LEU A 219 10.85 -10.45 -10.22
CA LEU A 219 12.31 -10.40 -10.25
C LEU A 219 12.83 -9.06 -9.70
N THR A 220 12.23 -7.95 -10.12
CA THR A 220 12.58 -6.61 -9.61
C THR A 220 12.33 -6.49 -8.11
N LEU A 221 11.18 -6.99 -7.63
CA LEU A 221 10.80 -6.98 -6.22
C LEU A 221 11.72 -7.86 -5.35
N TYR A 222 12.12 -9.03 -5.85
CA TYR A 222 13.06 -9.90 -5.15
C TYR A 222 14.47 -9.34 -5.08
N ARG A 223 14.96 -8.69 -6.15
CA ARG A 223 16.24 -7.96 -6.11
C ARG A 223 16.20 -6.82 -5.11
N TRP A 224 15.11 -6.07 -5.07
CA TRP A 224 14.89 -5.04 -4.05
C TRP A 224 14.97 -5.64 -2.64
N ARG A 225 14.35 -6.81 -2.40
CA ARG A 225 14.35 -7.46 -1.08
C ARG A 225 15.73 -7.91 -0.61
N TRP A 226 16.58 -8.39 -1.52
CA TRP A 226 17.97 -8.72 -1.25
C TRP A 226 18.77 -7.48 -0.85
N GLN A 227 18.65 -6.40 -1.62
CA GLN A 227 19.32 -5.13 -1.33
C GLN A 227 18.86 -4.55 0.02
N TRP A 228 17.55 -4.59 0.28
CA TRP A 228 16.99 -4.15 1.56
C TRP A 228 17.52 -5.00 2.71
N GLN A 229 17.65 -6.32 2.55
CA GLN A 229 18.21 -7.21 3.59
C GLN A 229 19.65 -6.84 3.91
N ALA A 230 20.48 -6.61 2.88
CA ALA A 230 21.88 -6.23 3.06
C ALA A 230 22.04 -4.90 3.82
N GLN A 231 21.15 -3.94 3.57
CA GLN A 231 21.24 -2.60 4.14
C GLN A 231 20.59 -2.48 5.52
N SER A 232 19.49 -3.21 5.75
CA SER A 232 18.60 -2.97 6.88
C SER A 232 18.22 -4.22 7.67
N GLY A 233 18.59 -5.42 7.20
CA GLY A 233 18.18 -6.69 7.81
C GLY A 233 18.61 -6.85 9.26
N SER A 234 19.77 -6.32 9.64
CA SER A 234 20.29 -6.35 11.03
C SER A 234 19.45 -5.55 12.03
N GLN A 235 18.53 -4.70 11.56
CA GLN A 235 17.61 -3.93 12.40
C GLN A 235 16.28 -4.66 12.64
N VAL A 236 16.15 -5.90 12.18
CA VAL A 236 14.97 -6.74 12.43
C VAL A 236 15.38 -7.97 13.21
N GLU A 237 14.79 -8.12 14.39
CA GLU A 237 15.05 -9.22 15.30
C GLU A 237 13.74 -9.88 15.73
N SER A 238 13.83 -11.09 16.25
CA SER A 238 12.73 -11.72 16.97
C SER A 238 12.99 -11.66 18.46
N ASP A 239 12.00 -11.25 19.24
CA ASP A 239 12.01 -11.41 20.69
C ASP A 239 11.98 -12.92 21.00
N ALA A 240 13.16 -13.52 21.13
CA ALA A 240 13.34 -14.93 21.52
C ALA A 240 13.08 -15.18 23.02
N SER A 241 12.64 -14.17 23.76
CA SER A 241 12.45 -14.28 25.20
C SER A 241 11.18 -15.06 25.53
N ASN A 242 11.38 -16.22 26.16
CA ASN A 242 10.37 -17.03 26.86
C ASN A 242 9.72 -16.29 28.07
N THR A 243 9.64 -14.96 28.05
CA THR A 243 8.93 -14.22 29.10
C THR A 243 7.44 -14.29 28.79
N PRO A 244 6.60 -14.89 29.66
CA PRO A 244 5.16 -14.78 29.53
C PRO A 244 4.79 -13.33 29.83
N GLN A 245 4.83 -12.48 28.81
CA GLN A 245 4.34 -11.12 28.93
C GLN A 245 2.82 -11.18 29.01
N LEU A 246 2.30 -10.65 30.11
CA LEU A 246 0.89 -10.57 30.46
C LEU A 246 0.04 -10.21 29.24
N ASN A 247 -0.93 -11.08 29.02
CA ASN A 247 -1.98 -11.04 28.02
C ASN A 247 -2.41 -9.60 27.70
N GLY A 248 -1.98 -9.08 26.55
CA GLY A 248 -2.66 -7.93 25.95
C GLY A 248 -4.06 -8.36 25.51
N ARG A 249 -4.97 -7.42 25.29
CA ARG A 249 -6.35 -7.68 24.80
C ARG A 249 -6.43 -8.59 23.55
N ALA A 250 -5.37 -8.61 22.73
CA ALA A 250 -5.24 -9.53 21.59
C ALA A 250 -5.06 -11.02 22.01
N ALA A 251 -4.45 -11.29 23.16
CA ALA A 251 -4.32 -12.63 23.73
C ALA A 251 -5.61 -13.08 24.45
N GLU A 252 -6.36 -12.14 25.04
CA GLU A 252 -7.70 -12.42 25.59
C GLU A 252 -8.69 -12.84 24.48
N ALA A 253 -8.57 -12.27 23.28
CA ALA A 253 -9.38 -12.63 22.12
C ALA A 253 -9.07 -14.03 21.55
N LEU A 254 -7.87 -14.57 21.82
CA LEU A 254 -7.39 -15.85 21.28
C LEU A 254 -7.55 -17.03 22.26
N GLY A 255 -7.88 -16.79 23.53
CA GLY A 255 -8.04 -17.84 24.52
C GLY A 255 -6.81 -18.78 24.65
N SER A 256 -7.02 -19.97 25.22
CA SER A 256 -5.99 -21.02 25.35
C SER A 256 -5.84 -21.91 24.11
N ILE A 257 -6.47 -21.55 22.99
CA ILE A 257 -6.53 -22.33 21.75
C ILE A 257 -5.94 -21.44 20.66
N GLY A 258 -4.63 -21.51 20.47
CA GLY A 258 -3.93 -20.65 19.50
C GLY A 258 -2.44 -20.55 19.74
N THR A 259 -1.80 -21.65 20.11
CA THR A 259 -0.34 -21.78 20.10
C THR A 259 0.17 -21.76 18.66
N SER A 260 0.26 -20.57 18.06
CA SER A 260 1.30 -20.27 17.07
C SER A 260 2.25 -19.20 17.62
N ARG A 261 2.61 -19.35 18.91
CA ARG A 261 3.72 -18.64 19.56
C ARG A 261 5.11 -19.08 19.05
N GLN A 262 5.20 -19.93 18.02
CA GLN A 262 6.48 -20.41 17.50
C GLN A 262 7.24 -19.36 16.68
N SER A 263 6.57 -18.37 16.10
CA SER A 263 7.24 -17.23 15.47
C SER A 263 7.24 -16.05 16.43
N GLY A 264 8.35 -15.82 17.13
CA GLY A 264 8.47 -14.74 18.11
C GLY A 264 8.08 -13.36 17.55
N ARG A 265 7.76 -12.42 18.45
CA ARG A 265 7.41 -11.05 18.07
C ARG A 265 8.57 -10.41 17.31
N LEU A 266 8.25 -9.60 16.31
CA LEU A 266 9.27 -8.84 15.58
C LEU A 266 9.61 -7.55 16.33
N ARG A 267 10.90 -7.28 16.47
CA ARG A 267 11.46 -6.02 16.93
C ARG A 267 12.13 -5.36 15.73
N ILE A 268 11.69 -4.16 15.38
CA ILE A 268 12.17 -3.42 14.21
C ILE A 268 12.79 -2.10 14.68
N GLY A 269 13.97 -1.77 14.15
CA GLY A 269 14.74 -0.59 14.59
C GLY A 269 14.12 0.75 14.23
N LYS A 270 13.34 0.82 13.13
CA LYS A 270 12.71 2.05 12.62
C LYS A 270 11.32 1.79 12.08
N PHE A 271 10.49 2.83 12.04
CA PHE A 271 9.12 2.71 11.56
C PHE A 271 9.05 2.61 10.04
N THR A 272 9.90 3.34 9.31
CA THR A 272 10.03 3.22 7.85
C THR A 272 10.28 1.78 7.44
N LEU A 273 11.23 1.09 8.08
CA LEU A 273 11.56 -0.32 7.79
C LEU A 273 10.35 -1.24 7.92
N ALA A 274 9.52 -1.05 8.95
CA ALA A 274 8.29 -1.81 9.13
C ALA A 274 7.30 -1.55 7.99
N THR A 275 7.10 -0.28 7.62
CA THR A 275 6.18 0.07 6.52
C THR A 275 6.70 -0.38 5.14
N GLU A 276 8.02 -0.39 4.92
CA GLU A 276 8.67 -0.94 3.73
C GLU A 276 8.44 -2.45 3.62
N LEU A 277 8.64 -3.21 4.70
CA LEU A 277 8.36 -4.65 4.73
C LEU A 277 6.88 -4.97 4.45
N MET A 278 5.96 -4.21 5.06
CA MET A 278 4.54 -4.36 4.79
C MET A 278 4.20 -4.08 3.31
N LEU A 279 4.75 -3.00 2.74
CA LEU A 279 4.50 -2.64 1.34
C LEU A 279 5.15 -3.62 0.36
N TYR A 280 6.33 -4.16 0.68
CA TYR A 280 6.95 -5.26 -0.04
C TYR A 280 6.01 -6.48 -0.08
N ASN A 281 5.51 -6.91 1.08
CA ASN A 281 4.62 -8.06 1.18
C ASN A 281 3.28 -7.84 0.46
N ALA A 282 2.73 -6.63 0.51
CA ALA A 282 1.53 -6.28 -0.26
C ALA A 282 1.75 -6.41 -1.77
N THR A 283 2.87 -5.86 -2.27
CA THR A 283 3.25 -5.97 -3.68
C THR A 283 3.49 -7.42 -4.08
N LEU A 284 4.16 -8.20 -3.22
CA LEU A 284 4.41 -9.62 -3.44
C LEU A 284 3.10 -10.42 -3.53
N MET A 285 2.14 -10.16 -2.64
CA MET A 285 0.82 -10.80 -2.66
C MET A 285 0.07 -10.52 -3.97
N TRP A 286 0.11 -9.29 -4.48
CA TRP A 286 -0.48 -8.95 -5.78
C TRP A 286 0.13 -9.75 -6.93
N LEU A 287 1.47 -9.80 -6.99
CA LEU A 287 2.18 -10.47 -8.08
C LEU A 287 2.03 -12.00 -8.02
N ILE A 288 2.13 -12.60 -6.82
CA ILE A 288 1.88 -14.05 -6.62
C ILE A 288 0.43 -14.38 -7.01
N ALA A 289 -0.56 -13.62 -6.53
CA ALA A 289 -1.95 -13.85 -6.88
C ALA A 289 -2.18 -13.79 -8.40
N LEU A 290 -1.53 -12.85 -9.09
CA LEU A 290 -1.59 -12.75 -10.55
C LEU A 290 -0.95 -13.94 -11.27
N CYS A 291 0.22 -14.42 -10.82
CA CYS A 291 0.82 -15.65 -11.36
C CYS A 291 -0.16 -16.82 -11.26
N TRP A 292 -0.73 -17.07 -10.08
CA TRP A 292 -1.71 -18.14 -9.88
C TRP A 292 -2.99 -17.93 -10.70
N LYS A 293 -3.45 -16.68 -10.85
CA LYS A 293 -4.66 -16.38 -11.61
C LYS A 293 -4.49 -16.64 -13.11
N ILE A 294 -3.32 -16.35 -13.66
CA ILE A 294 -3.06 -16.43 -15.11
C ILE A 294 -2.58 -17.83 -15.52
N ASP A 295 -1.70 -18.46 -14.74
CA ASP A 295 -1.14 -19.80 -15.00
C ASP A 295 -1.08 -20.63 -13.70
N PRO A 296 -2.22 -21.20 -13.25
CA PRO A 296 -2.27 -22.01 -12.04
C PRO A 296 -1.34 -23.22 -12.07
N VAL A 297 -1.05 -23.79 -13.24
CA VAL A 297 -0.26 -25.04 -13.34
C VAL A 297 1.21 -24.77 -13.11
N SER A 298 1.76 -23.70 -13.69
CA SER A 298 3.21 -23.43 -13.64
C SER A 298 3.59 -22.31 -12.66
N ALA A 299 2.63 -21.67 -11.98
CA ALA A 299 2.88 -20.53 -11.11
C ALA A 299 3.97 -20.77 -10.06
N SER A 300 3.94 -21.89 -9.33
CA SER A 300 4.97 -22.19 -8.31
C SER A 300 6.37 -22.19 -8.91
N THR A 301 6.58 -22.94 -9.99
CA THR A 301 7.87 -23.05 -10.68
C THR A 301 8.34 -21.71 -11.23
N ARG A 302 7.42 -20.88 -11.76
CA ARG A 302 7.73 -19.53 -12.26
C ARG A 302 8.14 -18.58 -11.14
N ILE A 303 7.43 -18.60 -10.01
CA ILE A 303 7.74 -17.79 -8.83
C ILE A 303 9.13 -18.17 -8.28
N GLU A 304 9.42 -19.47 -8.18
CA GLU A 304 10.73 -19.99 -7.77
C GLU A 304 11.84 -19.62 -8.75
N ALA A 305 11.58 -19.72 -10.07
CA ALA A 305 12.53 -19.32 -11.10
C ALA A 305 12.88 -17.82 -10.99
N CYS A 306 11.89 -16.96 -10.76
CA CYS A 306 12.12 -15.54 -10.51
C CYS A 306 12.97 -15.30 -9.26
N ALA A 307 12.74 -16.05 -8.18
CA ALA A 307 13.52 -15.93 -6.95
C ALA A 307 14.97 -16.39 -7.14
N ASN A 308 15.19 -17.48 -7.89
CA ASN A 308 16.52 -17.97 -8.23
C ASN A 308 17.28 -16.99 -9.13
N ALA A 309 16.61 -16.42 -10.13
CA ALA A 309 17.19 -15.38 -11.00
C ALA A 309 17.46 -14.04 -10.28
N ALA A 310 16.85 -13.84 -9.11
CA ALA A 310 17.07 -12.67 -8.26
C ALA A 310 18.24 -12.84 -7.28
N LEU A 311 18.85 -14.03 -7.20
CA LEU A 311 19.98 -14.27 -6.31
C LEU A 311 21.15 -13.33 -6.65
N PRO A 312 21.78 -12.70 -5.64
CA PRO A 312 22.95 -11.86 -5.87
C PRO A 312 24.17 -12.72 -6.21
N ASP A 313 25.02 -12.21 -7.10
CA ASP A 313 26.29 -12.84 -7.45
C ASP A 313 27.33 -12.73 -6.32
N GLU A 314 27.25 -11.65 -5.54
CA GLU A 314 28.12 -11.37 -4.40
C GLU A 314 27.88 -12.37 -3.25
N LEU A 315 28.91 -13.17 -2.93
CA LEU A 315 28.82 -14.24 -1.92
C LEU A 315 28.37 -13.71 -0.55
N ASP A 316 28.86 -12.55 -0.13
CA ASP A 316 28.52 -11.95 1.17
C ASP A 316 27.03 -11.62 1.28
N ILE A 317 26.40 -11.19 0.17
CA ILE A 317 24.96 -10.93 0.13
C ILE A 317 24.20 -12.25 0.03
N LYS A 318 24.67 -13.20 -0.78
CA LYS A 318 24.01 -14.48 -1.03
C LYS A 318 23.80 -15.32 0.24
N TYR A 319 24.72 -15.23 1.20
CA TYR A 319 24.66 -15.96 2.48
C TYR A 319 24.11 -15.13 3.64
N LEU A 320 23.50 -13.97 3.38
CA LEU A 320 22.82 -13.21 4.43
C LEU A 320 21.73 -14.04 5.10
N SER A 321 21.71 -14.00 6.43
CA SER A 321 20.57 -14.52 7.18
C SER A 321 19.35 -13.65 6.92
N PHE A 322 18.21 -14.31 6.64
CA PHE A 322 16.91 -13.65 6.59
C PHE A 322 16.15 -13.74 7.90
N GLU A 323 16.55 -14.63 8.82
CA GLU A 323 15.89 -14.78 10.12
C GLU A 323 15.79 -13.44 10.85
N PRO A 324 14.61 -13.05 11.35
CA PRO A 324 13.36 -13.83 11.48
C PRO A 324 12.34 -13.66 10.34
N LEU A 325 12.75 -13.04 9.24
CA LEU A 325 11.96 -12.76 8.04
C LEU A 325 12.13 -13.87 6.99
N ARG A 326 11.26 -13.87 5.98
CA ARG A 326 11.38 -14.80 4.85
C ARG A 326 12.30 -14.26 3.75
N ARG A 327 13.05 -15.18 3.14
CA ARG A 327 13.86 -14.92 1.93
C ARG A 327 12.99 -14.86 0.67
N PRO A 328 13.44 -14.15 -0.39
CA PRO A 328 12.86 -14.27 -1.72
C PRO A 328 12.69 -15.74 -2.15
N GLY A 329 11.50 -16.07 -2.66
CA GLY A 329 11.14 -17.42 -3.09
C GLY A 329 10.78 -18.42 -1.99
N ALA A 330 10.91 -18.06 -0.70
CA ALA A 330 10.46 -18.95 0.38
C ALA A 330 8.93 -19.07 0.48
N SER A 331 8.19 -18.17 -0.17
CA SER A 331 6.75 -18.27 -0.31
C SER A 331 6.38 -18.32 -1.79
N VAL A 332 5.62 -19.35 -2.15
CA VAL A 332 4.89 -19.42 -3.42
C VAL A 332 3.40 -19.10 -3.23
N THR A 333 2.94 -18.93 -1.99
CA THR A 333 1.54 -18.60 -1.65
C THR A 333 1.38 -17.14 -1.24
N VAL A 334 0.16 -16.63 -1.23
CA VAL A 334 -0.14 -15.30 -0.68
C VAL A 334 -0.23 -15.30 0.86
N ARG A 335 -0.37 -16.49 1.48
CA ARG A 335 -0.60 -16.63 2.93
C ARG A 335 0.59 -16.23 3.78
N ASP A 336 1.79 -16.62 3.39
CA ASP A 336 3.00 -16.32 4.15
C ASP A 336 3.35 -14.82 4.21
N PRO A 337 3.34 -14.07 3.09
CA PRO A 337 3.51 -12.61 3.15
C PRO A 337 2.36 -11.90 3.87
N ALA A 338 1.13 -12.45 3.83
CA ALA A 338 0.03 -11.95 4.66
C ALA A 338 0.35 -12.09 6.17
N MET A 339 0.80 -13.28 6.59
CA MET A 339 1.20 -13.51 7.98
C MET A 339 2.37 -12.64 8.43
N GLU A 340 3.38 -12.45 7.58
CA GLU A 340 4.50 -11.57 7.89
C GLU A 340 4.04 -10.11 8.00
N THR A 341 3.13 -9.66 7.12
CA THR A 341 2.48 -8.35 7.21
C THR A 341 1.79 -8.16 8.56
N CYS A 342 1.04 -9.14 9.04
CA CYS A 342 0.38 -9.06 10.33
C CYS A 342 1.37 -8.99 11.51
N ARG A 343 2.47 -9.77 11.47
CA ARG A 343 3.54 -9.72 12.49
C ARG A 343 4.23 -8.37 12.53
N VAL A 344 4.51 -7.79 11.37
CA VAL A 344 5.10 -6.43 11.26
C VAL A 344 4.09 -5.38 11.74
N PHE A 345 2.82 -5.52 11.37
CA PHE A 345 1.76 -4.60 11.78
C PHE A 345 1.55 -4.62 13.31
N GLU A 346 1.69 -5.77 13.96
CA GLU A 346 1.67 -5.86 15.43
C GLU A 346 2.73 -4.93 16.06
N TRP A 347 3.96 -4.90 15.53
CA TRP A 347 4.97 -3.95 15.98
C TRP A 347 4.56 -2.50 15.68
N VAL A 348 4.06 -2.22 14.48
CA VAL A 348 3.59 -0.88 14.06
C VAL A 348 2.50 -0.34 14.99
N THR A 349 1.54 -1.17 15.41
CA THR A 349 0.43 -0.74 16.29
C THR A 349 0.90 -0.24 17.66
N ARG A 350 2.07 -0.66 18.13
CA ARG A 350 2.65 -0.23 19.41
C ARG A 350 3.51 1.03 19.30
N HIS A 351 3.97 1.36 18.10
CA HIS A 351 4.97 2.41 17.88
C HIS A 351 4.44 3.60 17.08
N HIS A 352 3.26 3.50 16.42
CA HIS A 352 2.74 4.56 15.54
C HIS A 352 2.57 5.92 16.23
N SER A 353 2.22 5.94 17.52
CA SER A 353 1.91 7.19 18.24
C SER A 353 3.16 8.08 18.39
N ARG A 354 4.33 7.44 18.46
CA ARG A 354 5.64 8.09 18.65
C ARG A 354 6.40 8.34 17.35
N ASN A 355 5.85 7.91 16.20
CA ASN A 355 6.54 8.01 14.92
C ASN A 355 6.14 9.26 14.12
N ASN A 356 7.15 9.97 13.60
CA ASN A 356 6.99 11.10 12.66
C ASN A 356 7.55 10.79 11.25
N GLU A 357 8.02 9.57 11.01
CA GLU A 357 8.53 9.14 9.71
C GLU A 357 7.38 8.97 8.67
N PRO A 358 7.66 9.19 7.38
CA PRO A 358 6.67 9.02 6.32
C PRO A 358 6.18 7.57 6.23
N ALA A 359 4.89 7.41 5.92
CA ALA A 359 4.27 6.11 5.78
C ALA A 359 3.19 6.15 4.68
N PHE A 360 3.61 5.88 3.44
CA PHE A 360 2.70 5.77 2.32
C PHE A 360 1.93 4.44 2.37
N LEU A 361 0.67 4.48 1.93
CA LEU A 361 -0.20 3.30 1.85
C LEU A 361 -0.37 2.56 3.20
N TYR A 362 -0.26 3.27 4.34
CA TYR A 362 -0.19 2.68 5.68
C TYR A 362 -1.17 1.52 5.97
N LEU A 363 -2.45 1.64 5.57
CA LEU A 363 -3.47 0.61 5.79
C LEU A 363 -3.62 -0.40 4.65
N LEU A 364 -3.13 -0.11 3.45
CA LEU A 364 -3.31 -0.98 2.29
C LEU A 364 -2.72 -2.38 2.53
N PRO A 365 -1.46 -2.56 3.00
CA PRO A 365 -0.90 -3.90 3.22
C PRO A 365 -1.71 -4.76 4.19
N ILE A 366 -2.15 -4.18 5.32
CA ILE A 366 -2.92 -4.95 6.30
C ILE A 366 -4.30 -5.30 5.74
N GLY A 367 -4.89 -4.44 4.92
CA GLY A 367 -6.12 -4.73 4.20
C GLY A 367 -5.96 -5.89 3.20
N VAL A 368 -4.87 -5.91 2.42
CA VAL A 368 -4.53 -7.01 1.50
C VAL A 368 -4.34 -8.31 2.27
N ALA A 369 -3.58 -8.28 3.38
CA ALA A 369 -3.37 -9.45 4.23
C ALA A 369 -4.68 -9.97 4.85
N MET A 370 -5.60 -9.08 5.26
CA MET A 370 -6.91 -9.48 5.77
C MET A 370 -7.74 -10.24 4.74
N SER A 371 -7.70 -9.83 3.47
CA SER A 371 -8.39 -10.55 2.39
C SER A 371 -7.85 -11.98 2.23
N VAL A 372 -6.54 -12.19 2.38
CA VAL A 372 -5.92 -13.52 2.35
C VAL A 372 -6.36 -14.39 3.52
N LEU A 373 -6.47 -13.79 4.70
CA LEU A 373 -6.76 -14.49 5.94
C LEU A 373 -8.26 -14.54 6.27
N GLU A 374 -9.12 -14.18 5.30
CA GLU A 374 -10.57 -14.06 5.53
C GLU A 374 -11.21 -15.40 5.93
N SER A 375 -10.72 -16.50 5.39
CA SER A 375 -11.17 -17.87 5.69
C SER A 375 -10.58 -18.45 6.99
N GLU A 376 -9.72 -17.71 7.70
CA GLU A 376 -9.06 -18.17 8.93
C GLU A 376 -9.57 -17.35 10.14
N PRO A 377 -10.63 -17.79 10.85
CA PRO A 377 -11.33 -16.98 11.85
C PRO A 377 -10.44 -16.44 12.97
N GLU A 378 -9.52 -17.26 13.48
CA GLU A 378 -8.59 -16.89 14.55
C GLU A 378 -7.66 -15.75 14.12
N LYS A 379 -7.15 -15.82 12.89
CA LYS A 379 -6.27 -14.78 12.35
C LYS A 379 -7.02 -13.51 12.01
N LYS A 380 -8.22 -13.64 11.44
CA LYS A 380 -9.12 -12.50 11.22
C LYS A 380 -9.43 -11.79 12.53
N ALA A 381 -9.70 -12.53 13.61
CA ALA A 381 -9.90 -11.98 14.95
C ALA A 381 -8.63 -11.29 15.48
N TRP A 382 -7.46 -11.90 15.32
CA TRP A 382 -6.18 -11.30 15.69
C TRP A 382 -5.93 -9.97 14.97
N VAL A 383 -6.03 -9.93 13.64
CA VAL A 383 -5.80 -8.70 12.87
C VAL A 383 -6.84 -7.61 13.21
N THR A 384 -8.10 -8.01 13.40
CA THR A 384 -9.15 -7.09 13.85
C THR A 384 -8.82 -6.51 15.22
N SER A 385 -8.27 -7.32 16.13
CA SER A 385 -7.83 -6.84 17.45
C SER A 385 -6.69 -5.82 17.34
N LEU A 386 -5.74 -6.02 16.42
CA LEU A 386 -4.64 -5.08 16.16
C LEU A 386 -5.18 -3.74 15.63
N LEU A 387 -6.07 -3.78 14.65
CA LEU A 387 -6.69 -2.56 14.10
C LEU A 387 -7.49 -1.78 15.14
N ASN A 388 -8.14 -2.48 16.07
CA ASN A 388 -8.91 -1.87 17.15
C ASN A 388 -8.05 -1.37 18.32
N MET A 389 -6.73 -1.55 18.31
CA MET A 389 -5.84 -0.96 19.33
C MET A 389 -5.79 0.56 19.26
N SER A 390 -6.15 1.15 18.11
CA SER A 390 -6.24 2.60 17.94
C SER A 390 -7.61 3.01 17.41
N PRO A 391 -8.24 4.08 17.94
CA PRO A 391 -9.49 4.60 17.41
C PRO A 391 -9.36 5.10 15.96
N ILE A 392 -8.15 5.44 15.50
CA ILE A 392 -7.90 5.93 14.13
C ILE A 392 -8.04 4.80 13.10
N THR A 393 -7.65 3.58 13.46
CA THR A 393 -7.70 2.40 12.60
C THR A 393 -8.86 1.47 12.95
N ALA A 394 -9.54 1.74 14.06
CA ALA A 394 -10.76 1.05 14.44
C ALA A 394 -11.79 1.14 13.32
N ASN A 395 -12.48 0.04 13.07
CA ASN A 395 -13.44 -0.13 11.97
C ASN A 395 -12.84 -0.23 10.56
N TYR A 396 -11.51 -0.15 10.36
CA TYR A 396 -10.92 -0.45 9.05
C TYR A 396 -11.29 -1.87 8.60
N ALA A 397 -11.30 -2.82 9.53
CA ALA A 397 -11.71 -4.21 9.32
C ALA A 397 -13.18 -4.39 8.87
N ARG A 398 -14.03 -3.36 9.00
CA ARG A 398 -15.44 -3.39 8.58
C ARG A 398 -15.63 -2.86 7.15
N GLY A 399 -14.60 -2.27 6.55
CA GLY A 399 -14.62 -1.79 5.17
C GLY A 399 -14.58 -2.93 4.16
N GLN A 400 -15.05 -2.67 2.93
CA GLN A 400 -14.91 -3.63 1.83
C GLN A 400 -13.43 -3.78 1.41
N ASN A 401 -13.12 -4.99 0.91
CA ASN A 401 -11.85 -5.47 0.33
C ASN A 401 -10.86 -4.37 -0.09
N ALA A 402 -9.63 -4.39 0.46
CA ALA A 402 -8.60 -3.36 0.30
C ALA A 402 -8.11 -3.21 -1.15
N ALA A 403 -8.87 -2.48 -1.96
CA ALA A 403 -8.70 -2.36 -3.42
C ALA A 403 -9.21 -3.56 -4.24
N GLY A 404 -10.22 -4.31 -3.76
CA GLY A 404 -10.79 -5.42 -4.53
C GLY A 404 -9.86 -6.64 -4.66
N PHE A 405 -8.76 -6.68 -3.91
CA PHE A 405 -7.74 -7.72 -3.96
C PHE A 405 -8.29 -9.14 -3.82
N GLY A 406 -9.30 -9.35 -2.96
CA GLY A 406 -9.91 -10.67 -2.76
C GLY A 406 -10.45 -11.34 -4.03
N PHE A 407 -10.74 -10.60 -5.11
CA PHE A 407 -11.12 -11.17 -6.41
C PHE A 407 -10.01 -12.01 -7.08
N TYR A 408 -8.75 -11.68 -6.78
CA TYR A 408 -7.57 -12.32 -7.35
C TYR A 408 -7.03 -13.47 -6.50
N ILE A 409 -7.54 -13.63 -5.28
CA ILE A 409 -7.21 -14.76 -4.43
C ILE A 409 -7.93 -15.99 -5.00
N THR A 410 -7.15 -16.98 -5.40
CA THR A 410 -7.67 -18.28 -5.87
C THR A 410 -7.36 -19.37 -4.83
N PRO A 411 -8.10 -20.50 -4.82
CA PRO A 411 -7.78 -21.64 -3.97
C PRO A 411 -6.31 -22.07 -4.10
N GLU A 412 -5.79 -22.07 -5.32
CA GLU A 412 -4.41 -22.46 -5.65
C GLU A 412 -3.38 -21.49 -5.06
N SER A 413 -3.69 -20.18 -5.01
CA SER A 413 -2.82 -19.17 -4.40
C SER A 413 -2.70 -19.31 -2.87
N LEU A 414 -3.64 -20.02 -2.23
CA LEU A 414 -3.68 -20.32 -0.80
C LEU A 414 -3.17 -21.73 -0.49
N HIS A 415 -3.50 -22.68 -1.37
CA HIS A 415 -3.31 -24.11 -1.23
C HIS A 415 -2.74 -24.68 -2.55
N PRO A 416 -1.47 -24.41 -2.88
CA PRO A 416 -0.85 -24.91 -4.11
C PRO A 416 -0.85 -26.44 -4.18
N GLU A 417 -0.87 -27.12 -3.04
CA GLU A 417 -1.02 -28.58 -2.92
C GLU A 417 -2.34 -29.12 -3.47
N SER A 418 -3.36 -28.26 -3.63
CA SER A 418 -4.65 -28.65 -4.20
C SER A 418 -4.61 -28.81 -5.71
N ILE A 419 -3.55 -28.33 -6.38
CA ILE A 419 -3.32 -28.56 -7.80
C ILE A 419 -2.77 -29.97 -7.96
N VAL A 420 -3.67 -30.91 -8.23
CA VAL A 420 -3.29 -32.26 -8.64
C VAL A 420 -2.72 -32.16 -10.05
N GLY A 421 -1.39 -32.22 -10.17
CA GLY A 421 -0.72 -32.43 -11.44
C GLY A 421 -1.26 -33.71 -12.08
N ASP A 422 -1.81 -33.59 -13.30
CA ASP A 422 -2.37 -34.68 -14.10
C ASP A 422 -3.42 -35.56 -13.41
N LYS A 423 -4.67 -35.10 -13.41
CA LYS A 423 -5.70 -35.97 -14.03
C LYS A 423 -5.68 -35.67 -15.53
N GLN A 424 -4.81 -36.35 -16.27
CA GLN A 424 -5.18 -36.70 -17.64
C GLN A 424 -6.53 -37.40 -17.53
N LEU A 425 -7.60 -36.71 -17.90
CA LEU A 425 -8.96 -37.23 -17.83
C LEU A 425 -9.15 -38.46 -18.74
N PHE A 426 -8.15 -38.77 -19.58
CA PHE A 426 -8.01 -40.01 -20.34
C PHE A 426 -6.52 -40.36 -20.48
N LEU A 427 -6.12 -41.55 -20.03
CA LEU A 427 -4.87 -42.17 -20.43
C LEU A 427 -4.93 -42.49 -21.93
N ALA A 428 -3.78 -42.61 -22.61
CA ALA A 428 -3.75 -43.05 -24.01
C ALA A 428 -4.43 -44.42 -24.22
N GLN A 429 -4.55 -45.22 -23.16
CA GLN A 429 -5.33 -46.47 -23.14
C GLN A 429 -6.85 -46.23 -23.12
N ASP A 430 -7.34 -45.19 -22.42
CA ASP A 430 -8.78 -44.86 -22.38
C ASP A 430 -9.29 -44.34 -23.73
N MET A 431 -8.41 -43.72 -24.52
CA MET A 431 -8.70 -43.29 -25.91
C MET A 431 -8.72 -44.44 -26.91
N GLN A 432 -8.11 -45.59 -26.60
CA GLN A 432 -8.18 -46.79 -27.44
C GLN A 432 -9.49 -47.56 -27.24
N GLU A 433 -10.10 -47.49 -26.06
CA GLU A 433 -11.39 -48.12 -25.77
C GLU A 433 -12.60 -47.34 -26.32
N LEU A 434 -12.43 -46.05 -26.63
CA LEU A 434 -13.46 -45.20 -27.26
C LEU A 434 -13.46 -45.25 -28.80
N ALA A 435 -12.54 -46.01 -29.41
CA ALA A 435 -12.38 -46.12 -30.86
C ALA A 435 -12.95 -47.44 -31.45
N VAL A 436 -13.97 -48.02 -30.81
CA VAL A 436 -14.77 -49.16 -31.33
C VAL A 436 -16.12 -48.69 -31.82
#